data_AF-A0A0Q4F1H5-F1
#
_entry.id   AF-A0A0Q4F1H5-F1
#
_cell.length_a   1.000
_cell.length_b   1.000
_cell.length_c   1.000
_cell.angle_alpha   90.00
_cell.angle_beta   90.00
_cell.angle_gamma   90.00
#
_symmetry.space_group_name_H-M   'P 1'
#
loop_
_entity.id
_entity.type
_entity.pdbx_description
1 polymer ?
#
loop_
_entity_poly.entity_id
_entity_poly.type
_entity_poly.pdbx_seq_one_letter_code
_entity_poly.pdbx_strand_id
1 'polypeptide(L)'
;MSTDNEIIERSRESPGAFAEVFDRHARTVHRYAARRLDAGVADDVMSETFLVAFERRTAFDGSANALPWLLGIATNLIKKHAPLEARAWKGNFQC
;
A
#
# COMPACT_ATOMS: atom_id res chain seq x y z
N MET A 1 22.56 -7.40 3.71
CA MET A 1 21.09 -7.42 3.81
C MET A 1 20.54 -7.19 2.42
N SER A 2 19.62 -8.03 1.94
CA SER A 2 19.10 -7.88 0.57
C SER A 2 18.23 -6.61 0.47
N THR A 3 18.44 -5.82 -0.59
CA THR A 3 17.63 -4.63 -0.86
C THR A 3 16.20 -5.03 -1.23
N ASP A 4 15.22 -4.13 -1.09
CA ASP A 4 13.85 -4.47 -1.49
C ASP A 4 13.76 -4.79 -2.98
N ASN A 5 14.57 -4.11 -3.80
CA ASN A 5 14.70 -4.39 -5.23
C ASN A 5 15.11 -5.85 -5.49
N GLU A 6 16.19 -6.33 -4.86
CA GLU A 6 16.68 -7.70 -5.05
C GLU A 6 15.63 -8.75 -4.66
N ILE A 7 14.86 -8.48 -3.60
CA ILE A 7 13.78 -9.37 -3.15
C ILE A 7 12.63 -9.35 -4.16
N ILE A 8 12.25 -8.16 -4.65
CA ILE A 8 11.18 -7.98 -5.63
C ILE A 8 11.54 -8.64 -6.97
N GLU A 9 12.76 -8.46 -7.46
CA GLU A 9 13.24 -9.13 -8.68
C GLU A 9 13.22 -10.66 -8.52
N ARG A 10 13.77 -11.18 -7.41
CA ARG A 10 13.72 -12.61 -7.10
C ARG A 10 12.28 -13.14 -7.03
N SER A 11 11.34 -12.33 -6.55
CA SER A 11 9.92 -12.72 -6.44
C SER A 11 9.18 -12.85 -7.77
N ARG A 12 9.80 -12.44 -8.89
CA ARG A 12 9.26 -12.66 -10.24
C ARG A 12 9.31 -14.14 -10.61
N GLU A 13 10.40 -14.82 -10.27
CA GLU A 13 10.61 -16.25 -10.53
C GLU A 13 10.21 -17.12 -9.34
N SER A 14 10.40 -16.62 -8.12
CA SER A 14 10.04 -17.31 -6.88
C SER A 14 9.06 -16.48 -6.06
N PRO A 15 7.74 -16.59 -6.33
CA PRO A 15 6.69 -15.81 -5.66
C PRO A 15 6.82 -15.70 -4.14
N GLY A 16 7.27 -16.78 -3.48
CA GLY A 16 7.44 -16.82 -2.03
C GLY A 16 8.48 -15.83 -1.48
N ALA A 17 9.45 -15.41 -2.29
CA ALA A 17 10.44 -14.41 -1.87
C ALA A 17 9.81 -13.06 -1.51
N PHE A 18 8.63 -12.74 -2.04
CA PHE A 18 7.93 -11.50 -1.72
C PHE A 18 7.53 -11.39 -0.23
N ALA A 19 7.43 -12.52 0.47
CA ALA A 19 7.14 -12.54 1.91
C ALA A 19 8.16 -11.72 2.71
N GLU A 20 9.43 -11.65 2.28
CA GLU A 20 10.43 -10.81 2.96
C GLU A 20 10.12 -9.31 2.87
N VAL A 21 9.51 -8.84 1.76
CA VAL A 21 9.03 -7.46 1.62
C VAL A 21 7.85 -7.21 2.56
N PHE A 22 6.94 -8.19 2.65
CA PHE A 22 5.83 -8.14 3.58
C PHE A 22 6.33 -8.03 5.03
N ASP A 23 7.17 -8.95 5.49
CA ASP A 23 7.69 -8.97 6.86
C ASP A 23 8.41 -7.66 7.22
N ARG A 24 9.14 -7.08 6.27
CA ARG A 24 9.86 -5.81 6.46
C ARG A 24 8.94 -4.60 6.59
N HIS A 25 7.84 -4.54 5.84
CA HIS A 25 7.06 -3.31 5.67
C HIS A 25 5.61 -3.37 6.21
N ALA A 26 5.08 -4.55 6.51
CA ALA A 26 3.68 -4.75 6.92
C ALA A 26 3.30 -3.85 8.09
N ARG A 27 4.13 -3.83 9.14
CA ARG A 27 3.90 -2.97 10.31
C ARG A 27 3.86 -1.48 9.95
N THR A 28 4.72 -1.03 9.05
CA THR A 28 4.79 0.39 8.64
C THR A 28 3.59 0.78 7.80
N VAL A 29 3.18 -0.07 6.86
CA VAL A 29 1.99 0.14 6.01
C VAL A 29 0.72 0.11 6.87
N HIS A 30 0.56 -0.88 7.75
CA HIS A 30 -0.56 -0.93 8.69
C HIS A 30 -0.62 0.33 9.56
N ARG A 31 0.50 0.76 10.16
CA ARG A 31 0.55 1.99 10.97
C ARG A 31 0.29 3.26 10.15
N TYR A 32 0.52 3.23 8.85
CA TYR A 32 0.19 4.33 7.96
C TYR A 32 -1.33 4.39 7.70
N ALA A 33 -1.97 3.23 7.49
CA ALA A 33 -3.40 3.10 7.28
C ALA A 33 -4.21 3.39 8.56
N ALA A 34 -3.82 2.82 9.70
CA ALA A 34 -4.48 2.99 11.00
C ALA A 34 -4.45 4.44 11.54
N ARG A 35 -3.64 5.32 10.95
CA ARG A 35 -3.68 6.77 11.25
C ARG A 35 -4.79 7.52 10.54
N ARG A 36 -5.42 6.90 9.54
CA ARG A 36 -6.39 7.52 8.62
C ARG A 36 -7.73 6.81 8.61
N LEU A 37 -7.77 5.59 9.13
CA LEU A 37 -8.90 4.68 9.11
C LEU A 37 -9.03 3.99 10.46
N ASP A 38 -10.21 3.42 10.73
CA ASP A 38 -10.41 2.51 11.86
C ASP A 38 -9.53 1.26 11.74
N ALA A 39 -9.22 0.64 12.90
CA ALA A 39 -8.30 -0.48 12.99
C ALA A 39 -8.68 -1.67 12.09
N GLY A 40 -9.97 -2.01 12.01
CA GLY A 40 -10.44 -3.11 11.14
C GLY A 40 -10.17 -2.85 9.65
N VAL A 41 -10.38 -1.61 9.19
CA VAL A 41 -10.14 -1.24 7.78
C VAL A 41 -8.64 -1.10 7.49
N ALA A 42 -7.82 -0.80 8.52
CA ALA A 42 -6.37 -0.70 8.36
C ALA A 42 -5.71 -2.03 8.02
N ASP A 43 -6.17 -3.14 8.62
CA ASP A 43 -5.72 -4.50 8.31
C ASP A 43 -6.08 -4.90 6.87
N ASP A 44 -7.30 -4.58 6.43
CA ASP A 44 -7.76 -4.83 5.07
C ASP A 44 -6.92 -4.05 4.05
N VAL A 45 -6.73 -2.74 4.27
CA VAL A 45 -5.93 -1.88 3.39
C VAL A 45 -4.48 -2.34 3.33
N MET A 46 -3.89 -2.76 4.45
CA MET A 46 -2.54 -3.31 4.45
C MET A 46 -2.49 -4.58 3.60
N SER A 47 -3.41 -5.53 3.83
CA SER A 47 -3.45 -6.80 3.09
C SER A 47 -3.62 -6.58 1.58
N GLU A 48 -4.56 -5.72 1.19
CA GLU A 48 -4.79 -5.37 -0.21
C GLU A 48 -3.61 -4.62 -0.83
N THR A 49 -2.91 -3.78 -0.05
CA THR A 49 -1.69 -3.09 -0.53
C THR A 49 -0.65 -4.11 -0.98
N PHE A 50 -0.38 -5.14 -0.17
CA PHE A 50 0.61 -6.17 -0.53
C PHE A 50 0.14 -7.09 -1.64
N LEU A 51 -1.16 -7.38 -1.75
CA LEU A 51 -1.71 -8.10 -2.89
C LEU A 51 -1.50 -7.32 -4.20
N VAL A 52 -1.89 -6.04 -4.22
CA VAL A 52 -1.72 -5.16 -5.40
C VAL A 52 -0.24 -4.97 -5.73
N ALA A 53 0.61 -4.81 -4.72
CA ALA A 53 2.06 -4.73 -4.91
C ALA A 53 2.60 -6.03 -5.51
N PHE A 54 2.20 -7.18 -5.00
CA PHE A 54 2.60 -8.47 -5.54
C PHE A 54 2.19 -8.61 -7.02
N GLU A 55 0.95 -8.29 -7.37
CA GLU A 55 0.47 -8.32 -8.77
C GLU A 55 1.25 -7.37 -9.68
N ARG A 56 1.62 -6.19 -9.17
CA ARG A 56 2.29 -5.13 -9.94
C ARG A 56 3.81 -5.13 -9.81
N ARG A 57 4.41 -6.15 -9.21
CA ARG A 57 5.86 -6.22 -8.92
C ARG A 57 6.76 -6.13 -10.16
N THR A 58 6.23 -6.41 -11.34
CA THR A 58 6.94 -6.22 -12.62
C THR A 58 7.08 -4.75 -13.03
N ALA A 59 6.23 -3.86 -12.50
CA ALA A 59 6.26 -2.43 -12.74
C ALA A 59 7.03 -1.65 -11.67
N PHE A 60 7.67 -2.35 -10.72
CA PHE A 60 8.54 -1.72 -9.74
C PHE A 60 9.79 -1.15 -10.43
N ASP A 61 10.16 0.09 -10.08
CA ASP A 61 11.22 0.86 -10.74
C ASP A 61 12.65 0.45 -10.34
N GLY A 62 12.76 -0.50 -9.41
CA GLY A 62 14.03 -1.00 -8.90
C GLY A 62 14.65 -0.16 -7.79
N SER A 63 13.88 0.73 -7.15
CA SER A 63 14.33 1.45 -5.96
C SER A 63 14.81 0.50 -4.86
N ALA A 64 15.88 0.88 -4.14
CA ALA A 64 16.41 0.08 -3.03
C ALA A 64 15.41 -0.11 -1.88
N ASN A 65 14.42 0.79 -1.76
CA ASN A 65 13.36 0.75 -0.77
C ASN A 65 11.98 0.81 -1.45
N ALA A 66 11.16 -0.22 -1.21
CA ALA A 66 9.82 -0.35 -1.76
C ALA A 66 8.77 0.46 -0.97
N LEU A 67 9.11 0.97 0.21
CA LEU A 67 8.15 1.64 1.09
C LEU A 67 7.41 2.81 0.40
N PRO A 68 8.07 3.74 -0.34
CA PRO A 68 7.34 4.82 -1.02
C PRO A 68 6.31 4.32 -2.03
N TRP A 69 6.64 3.25 -2.77
CA TRP A 69 5.75 2.61 -3.73
C TRP A 69 4.56 1.95 -3.03
N LEU A 70 4.80 1.21 -1.94
CA LEU A 70 3.76 0.60 -1.10
C LEU A 70 2.83 1.65 -0.49
N LEU A 71 3.38 2.75 0.04
CA LEU A 71 2.58 3.85 0.59
C LEU A 71 1.74 4.55 -0.49
N GLY A 72 2.22 4.63 -1.73
CA GLY A 72 1.45 5.12 -2.86
C GLY A 72 0.22 4.25 -3.16
N ILE A 73 0.39 2.92 -3.15
CA ILE A 73 -0.71 1.96 -3.29
C ILE A 73 -1.69 2.12 -2.13
N ALA A 74 -1.21 2.08 -0.88
CA ALA A 74 -2.05 2.24 0.31
C ALA A 74 -2.84 3.56 0.30
N THR A 75 -2.22 4.67 -0.13
CA THR A 75 -2.89 5.97 -0.27
C THR A 75 -4.07 5.90 -1.25
N ASN A 76 -3.89 5.22 -2.37
CA ASN A 76 -4.96 5.07 -3.36
C ASN A 76 -6.10 4.20 -2.84
N LEU A 77 -5.80 3.15 -2.07
CA LEU A 77 -6.82 2.32 -1.41
C LEU A 77 -7.58 3.11 -0.36
N ILE A 78 -6.89 3.82 0.54
CA ILE A 78 -7.51 4.68 1.56
C ILE A 78 -8.48 5.69 0.93
N LYS A 79 -8.09 6.32 -0.19
CA LYS A 79 -8.98 7.25 -0.93
C LYS A 79 -10.26 6.59 -1.45
N LYS A 80 -10.24 5.30 -1.77
CA LYS A 80 -11.43 4.53 -2.16
C LYS A 80 -12.31 4.17 -0.96
N HIS A 81 -11.70 3.90 0.20
CA HIS A 81 -12.41 3.58 1.45
C HIS A 81 -12.92 4.81 2.20
N ALA A 82 -12.42 6.01 1.89
CA ALA A 82 -12.92 7.24 2.48
C ALA A 82 -14.42 7.36 2.20
N PRO A 83 -15.27 7.58 3.22
CA PRO A 83 -16.70 7.78 3.04
C PRO A 83 -16.94 8.85 1.98
N LEU A 84 -17.89 8.57 1.07
CA LEU A 84 -18.35 9.50 0.04
C LEU A 84 -18.90 10.82 0.61
N GLU A 85 -18.97 10.99 1.93
CA GLU A 85 -19.30 12.25 2.60
C GLU A 85 -18.31 13.38 2.24
N ALA A 86 -17.06 13.08 1.89
CA ALA A 86 -16.13 14.09 1.36
C ALA A 86 -16.44 14.52 -0.10
N ARG A 87 -17.33 13.81 -0.81
CA ARG A 87 -17.88 14.23 -2.12
C ARG A 87 -19.25 14.89 -1.97
N ALA A 88 -19.80 14.98 -0.75
CA ALA A 88 -21.01 15.73 -0.42
C ALA A 88 -20.72 17.19 0.02
N TRP A 89 -19.54 17.74 -0.31
CA TRP A 89 -19.31 19.19 -0.29
C TRP A 89 -18.89 19.73 -1.67
N LYS A 90 -19.84 19.66 -2.60
CA LYS A 90 -20.12 20.74 -3.57
C LYS A 90 -21.55 21.20 -3.34
N GLY A 91 -21.79 21.74 -2.16
CA GLY A 91 -23.06 22.34 -1.77
C GLY A 91 -22.83 23.78 -1.37
N ASN A 92 -23.02 24.69 -2.32
CA ASN A 92 -23.56 26.03 -2.11
C ASN A 92 -22.81 26.98 -1.16
N PHE A 93 -21.75 27.62 -1.67
CA PHE A 93 -21.36 28.97 -1.20
C PHE A 93 -21.66 29.98 -2.30
N GLN A 94 -22.90 30.45 -2.29
CA GLN A 94 -23.25 31.78 -2.78
C GLN A 94 -24.17 32.41 -1.74
N CYS A 95 -23.58 33.29 -0.94
CA CYS A 95 -24.24 34.43 -0.31
C CYS A 95 -23.53 35.68 -0.85
#